data_AF-A0A956FFB7-F1
#
_entry.id   AF-A0A956FFB7-F1
#
_cell.length_a   1.000
_cell.length_b   1.000
_cell.length_c   1.000
_cell.angle_alpha   90.00
_cell.angle_beta   90.00
_cell.angle_gamma   90.00
#
_symmetry.space_group_name_H-M   'P 1'
#
loop_
_entity.id
_entity.type
_entity.pdbx_description
1 polymer ?
#
loop_
_entity_poly.entity_id
_entity_poly.type
_entity_poly.pdbx_seq_one_letter_code
_entity_poly.pdbx_strand_id
1 'polypeptide(L)'
;MASILVLTQAPDPGAVAPPPTAAPAPTPAQPTAPATEPATPAASSAATTVVDQAQVEACDGSRTPATVDPRALACERWTIAWREGGTAWGFVSAVGYDEVIAERERELAFARRYSRYFGVPLDERYSDPSEPICDACTEAAPTGRYGEGQRFGGGGAAEAITAAREQHQGLKATLDEHLPHLEDAARLAQEPATARAAKAYAKQLRHAMLDLARAELTLDNAAVFRSAPMAEDLQRSLRERQEALLAAHGALGEAVAREVAAAYEGKYAEEGAAQPEAPFLEVSIDGIAVRATYSTGQAQATWFEGSVGLDGAIAGRSLVAPDSGVLSCQAHTEECGYVYVDSVLRFTARQDPDQKPRTVAELWMRRSNWVMAKPFVR
;
A
#
# COMPACT_ATOMS: atom_id res chain seq x y z
N MET A 1 12.98 47.86 1.01
CA MET A 1 14.41 47.87 0.64
C MET A 1 15.02 46.54 1.09
N ALA A 2 15.87 45.98 0.22
CA ALA A 2 16.45 44.63 0.19
C ALA A 2 16.51 43.77 1.49
N SER A 3 16.14 42.49 1.35
CA SER A 3 16.81 41.39 2.06
C SER A 3 17.05 40.26 1.07
N ILE A 4 18.32 40.14 0.70
CA ILE A 4 18.90 39.16 -0.21
C ILE A 4 19.12 37.90 0.62
N LEU A 5 18.52 36.77 0.23
CA LEU A 5 18.78 35.48 0.85
C LEU A 5 20.17 35.00 0.43
N VAL A 6 21.07 34.91 1.40
CA VAL A 6 22.43 34.39 1.24
C VAL A 6 22.37 32.87 1.35
N LEU A 7 22.69 32.17 0.26
CA LEU A 7 23.01 30.74 0.24
C LEU A 7 24.34 30.54 0.97
N THR A 8 24.36 29.70 2.01
CA THR A 8 25.59 29.22 2.63
C THR A 8 25.73 27.72 2.36
N GLN A 9 26.82 27.34 1.68
CA GLN A 9 27.35 25.97 1.68
C GLN A 9 28.29 25.82 2.88
N ALA A 10 28.13 24.76 3.66
CA ALA A 10 29.06 24.39 4.72
C ALA A 10 29.85 23.12 4.33
N PRO A 11 31.13 23.02 4.72
CA PRO A 11 32.03 21.96 4.29
C PRO A 11 31.96 20.72 5.18
N ASP A 12 32.46 19.62 4.64
CA ASP A 12 32.82 18.38 5.33
C ASP A 12 34.12 18.58 6.15
N PRO A 13 34.19 18.14 7.42
CA PRO A 13 35.47 17.75 7.97
C PRO A 13 35.42 16.38 8.66
N GLY A 14 36.33 15.51 8.23
CA GLY A 14 36.53 14.17 8.77
C GLY A 14 37.16 14.10 10.16
N ALA A 15 36.75 13.04 10.86
CA ALA A 15 37.43 12.13 11.79
C ALA A 15 38.67 12.58 12.59
N VAL A 16 38.62 12.44 13.93
CA VAL A 16 39.60 11.69 14.78
C VAL A 16 38.94 11.15 16.09
N ALA A 17 38.88 9.82 16.20
CA ALA A 17 39.02 8.83 17.32
C ALA A 17 38.45 8.99 18.78
N PRO A 18 38.19 7.85 19.50
CA PRO A 18 37.17 7.70 20.59
C PRO A 18 37.77 7.32 22.00
N PRO A 19 37.08 6.58 22.90
CA PRO A 19 36.16 6.96 23.99
C PRO A 19 36.72 6.63 25.43
N PRO A 20 35.90 6.63 26.51
CA PRO A 20 35.69 5.33 27.18
C PRO A 20 34.28 5.06 27.75
N THR A 21 33.85 3.82 27.48
CA THR A 21 33.25 2.85 28.41
C THR A 21 31.82 3.05 28.91
N ALA A 22 30.90 2.40 28.20
CA ALA A 22 29.72 1.78 28.78
C ALA A 22 30.10 0.55 29.62
N ALA A 23 29.33 0.29 30.68
CA ALA A 23 29.31 -0.97 31.43
C ALA A 23 27.84 -1.46 31.49
N PRO A 24 27.58 -2.76 31.72
CA PRO A 24 27.57 -3.78 30.68
C PRO A 24 26.20 -4.46 30.55
N ALA A 25 25.88 -4.91 29.33
CA ALA A 25 24.79 -5.84 29.06
C ALA A 25 25.39 -7.23 28.69
N PRO A 26 24.63 -8.32 28.91
CA PRO A 26 25.18 -9.64 29.23
C PRO A 26 25.75 -10.42 28.04
N THR A 27 26.68 -11.30 28.41
CA THR A 27 27.50 -12.23 27.61
C THR A 27 26.73 -13.06 26.59
N PRO A 28 27.09 -12.99 25.29
CA PRO A 28 26.82 -14.04 24.31
C PRO A 28 27.92 -15.11 24.36
N ALA A 29 27.51 -16.38 24.41
CA ALA A 29 28.40 -17.53 24.36
C ALA A 29 29.16 -17.61 23.01
N GLN A 30 30.46 -17.91 23.08
CA GLN A 30 31.32 -18.13 21.91
C GLN A 30 31.17 -19.54 21.32
N PRO A 31 31.55 -19.71 20.04
CA PRO A 31 31.32 -20.91 19.23
C PRO A 31 32.47 -21.91 19.36
N THR A 32 32.10 -23.20 19.34
CA THR A 32 33.03 -24.33 19.24
C THR A 32 33.18 -24.76 17.77
N ALA A 33 34.41 -25.03 17.32
CA ALA A 33 34.72 -25.72 16.07
C ALA A 33 35.73 -26.85 16.34
N PRO A 34 35.97 -27.79 15.41
CA PRO A 34 35.03 -28.65 14.70
C PRO A 34 35.23 -30.13 15.11
N ALA A 35 34.16 -30.94 15.11
CA ALA A 35 34.29 -32.39 15.26
C ALA A 35 34.14 -33.07 13.89
N THR A 36 35.11 -33.92 13.61
CA THR A 36 35.34 -34.75 12.43
C THR A 36 34.12 -35.55 11.97
N GLU A 37 33.84 -35.51 10.67
CA GLU A 37 32.92 -36.39 9.95
C GLU A 37 33.30 -37.87 10.07
N PRO A 38 32.33 -38.78 10.26
CA PRO A 38 32.35 -40.08 9.63
C PRO A 38 31.56 -40.02 8.31
N ALA A 39 32.26 -40.33 7.21
CA ALA A 39 31.70 -40.51 5.89
C ALA A 39 30.50 -41.45 5.90
N THR A 40 29.34 -40.93 5.48
CA THR A 40 28.14 -41.71 5.15
C THR A 40 27.86 -41.46 3.67
N PRO A 41 27.61 -42.51 2.86
CA PRO A 41 27.70 -42.42 1.41
C PRO A 41 26.69 -41.45 0.85
N ALA A 42 27.13 -40.72 -0.18
CA ALA A 42 26.29 -39.88 -1.01
C ALA A 42 25.10 -40.68 -1.55
N ALA A 43 23.95 -40.55 -0.87
CA ALA A 43 22.68 -40.73 -1.51
C ALA A 43 22.58 -39.61 -2.53
N SER A 44 22.82 -39.98 -3.79
CA SER A 44 22.49 -39.19 -4.96
C SER A 44 21.02 -38.76 -4.83
N SER A 45 20.78 -37.58 -4.28
CA SER A 45 19.52 -36.86 -4.44
C SER A 45 19.43 -36.53 -5.93
N ALA A 46 18.92 -37.51 -6.68
CA ALA A 46 18.22 -37.21 -7.91
C ALA A 46 17.21 -36.13 -7.54
N ALA A 47 17.44 -34.91 -8.02
CA ALA A 47 16.42 -33.91 -8.08
C ALA A 47 15.31 -34.51 -8.94
N THR A 48 14.34 -35.14 -8.27
CA THR A 48 13.04 -35.39 -8.85
C THR A 48 12.49 -34.01 -9.15
N THR A 49 12.62 -33.59 -10.41
CA THR A 49 11.81 -32.53 -10.99
C THR A 49 10.38 -32.91 -10.68
N VAL A 50 9.79 -32.25 -9.68
CA VAL A 50 8.35 -32.24 -9.49
C VAL A 50 7.84 -31.65 -10.80
N VAL A 51 7.30 -32.50 -11.66
CA VAL A 51 6.48 -32.02 -12.77
C VAL A 51 5.37 -31.26 -12.09
N ASP A 52 5.37 -29.94 -12.22
CA ASP A 52 4.30 -29.09 -11.71
C ASP A 52 2.98 -29.68 -12.23
N GLN A 53 2.23 -30.34 -11.34
CA GLN A 53 1.01 -31.04 -11.73
C GLN A 53 -0.01 -29.96 -12.11
N ALA A 54 -0.35 -29.92 -13.38
CA ALA A 54 -1.41 -29.09 -13.94
C ALA A 54 -2.48 -29.98 -14.56
N GLN A 55 -3.70 -29.47 -14.64
CA GLN A 55 -4.84 -30.14 -15.26
C GLN A 55 -5.24 -29.38 -16.52
N VAL A 56 -5.69 -30.11 -17.53
CA VAL A 56 -6.35 -29.54 -18.71
C VAL A 56 -7.84 -29.86 -18.60
N GLU A 57 -8.66 -28.81 -18.59
CA GLU A 57 -10.12 -28.92 -18.60
C GLU A 57 -10.61 -28.84 -20.05
N ALA A 58 -11.38 -29.85 -20.45
CA ALA A 58 -12.05 -29.88 -21.74
C ALA A 58 -13.42 -29.20 -21.67
N CYS A 59 -14.00 -28.87 -22.82
CA CYS A 59 -15.30 -28.19 -22.91
C CYS A 59 -16.48 -28.97 -22.28
N ASP A 60 -16.31 -30.27 -22.02
CA ASP A 60 -17.30 -31.10 -21.33
C ASP A 60 -17.13 -31.09 -19.79
N GLY A 61 -16.19 -30.28 -19.27
CA GLY A 61 -15.82 -30.18 -17.87
C GLY A 61 -14.95 -31.32 -17.36
N SER A 62 -14.53 -32.25 -18.23
CA SER A 62 -13.61 -33.32 -17.84
C SER A 62 -12.19 -32.78 -17.65
N ARG A 63 -11.53 -33.24 -16.59
CA ARG A 63 -10.16 -32.84 -16.24
C ARG A 63 -9.20 -33.99 -16.44
N THR A 64 -8.11 -33.73 -17.13
CA THR A 64 -7.02 -34.69 -17.33
C THR A 64 -5.68 -34.08 -16.93
N PRO A 65 -4.73 -34.86 -16.39
CA PRO A 65 -3.39 -34.35 -16.11
C PRO A 65 -2.71 -33.83 -17.39
N ALA A 66 -2.02 -32.70 -17.30
CA ALA A 66 -1.20 -32.19 -18.39
C ALA A 66 -0.09 -33.20 -18.73
N THR A 67 0.04 -33.53 -20.02
CA THR A 67 1.04 -34.48 -20.54
C THR A 67 2.28 -33.78 -21.10
N VAL A 68 2.25 -32.45 -21.17
CA VAL A 68 3.33 -31.56 -21.64
C VAL A 68 3.60 -30.48 -20.59
N ASP A 69 4.68 -29.72 -20.77
CA ASP A 69 4.99 -28.56 -19.91
C ASP A 69 3.77 -27.62 -19.84
N PRO A 70 3.23 -27.31 -18.64
CA PRO A 70 2.13 -26.38 -18.47
C PRO A 70 2.35 -25.04 -19.17
N ARG A 71 3.59 -24.54 -19.24
CA ARG A 71 3.92 -23.27 -19.92
C ARG A 71 3.75 -23.31 -21.42
N ALA A 72 3.75 -24.50 -22.01
CA ALA A 72 3.57 -24.70 -23.45
C ALA A 72 2.10 -24.90 -23.86
N LEU A 73 1.18 -25.00 -22.89
CA LEU A 73 -0.25 -25.13 -23.18
C LEU A 73 -0.85 -23.80 -23.64
N ALA A 74 -1.62 -23.86 -24.72
CA ALA A 74 -2.46 -22.75 -25.17
C ALA A 74 -3.80 -22.82 -24.43
N CYS A 75 -3.95 -21.98 -23.41
CA CYS A 75 -5.15 -21.88 -22.59
C CYS A 75 -5.78 -20.50 -22.79
N GLU A 76 -7.10 -20.42 -22.77
CA GLU A 76 -7.79 -19.13 -22.69
C GLU A 76 -7.58 -18.50 -21.31
N ARG A 77 -7.58 -19.35 -20.28
CA ARG A 77 -7.42 -18.96 -18.89
C ARG A 77 -6.80 -20.07 -18.05
N TRP A 78 -6.02 -19.66 -17.06
CA TRP A 78 -5.52 -20.51 -16.01
C TRP A 78 -6.25 -20.22 -14.71
N THR A 79 -6.64 -21.27 -13.98
CA THR A 79 -7.37 -21.13 -12.71
C THR A 79 -6.76 -22.02 -11.63
N ILE A 80 -6.68 -21.53 -10.40
CA ILE A 80 -6.44 -22.36 -9.20
C ILE A 80 -7.63 -22.18 -8.27
N ALA A 81 -8.19 -23.30 -7.80
CA ALA A 81 -9.27 -23.30 -6.85
C ALA A 81 -8.78 -23.39 -5.42
N TRP A 82 -9.23 -22.47 -4.57
CA TRP A 82 -9.09 -22.61 -3.13
C TRP A 82 -10.18 -23.54 -2.60
N ARG A 83 -9.79 -24.59 -1.87
CA ARG A 83 -10.71 -25.60 -1.35
C ARG A 83 -10.79 -25.60 0.17
N GLU A 84 -11.98 -25.92 0.66
CA GLU A 84 -12.26 -26.20 2.06
C GLU A 84 -13.10 -27.46 2.14
N GLY A 85 -12.61 -28.50 2.82
CA GLY A 85 -13.27 -29.81 2.85
C GLY A 85 -13.46 -30.43 1.46
N GLY A 86 -12.55 -30.15 0.51
CA GLY A 86 -12.63 -30.62 -0.87
C GLY A 86 -13.58 -29.83 -1.79
N THR A 87 -14.28 -28.82 -1.26
CA THR A 87 -15.20 -27.96 -2.04
C THR A 87 -14.53 -26.63 -2.35
N ALA A 88 -14.60 -26.19 -3.60
CA ALA A 88 -14.06 -24.88 -3.98
C ALA A 88 -14.89 -23.74 -3.36
N TRP A 89 -14.23 -22.77 -2.73
CA TRP A 89 -14.87 -21.58 -2.15
C TRP A 89 -14.48 -20.28 -2.87
N GLY A 90 -13.37 -20.28 -3.61
CA GLY A 90 -12.88 -19.14 -4.37
C GLY A 90 -11.84 -19.57 -5.39
N PHE A 91 -11.60 -18.72 -6.39
CA PHE A 91 -10.65 -18.95 -7.48
C PHE A 91 -9.64 -17.82 -7.56
N VAL A 92 -8.43 -18.14 -8.03
CA VAL A 92 -7.52 -17.17 -8.65
C VAL A 92 -7.38 -17.53 -10.11
N SER A 93 -7.38 -16.53 -10.98
CA SER A 93 -7.28 -16.72 -12.42
C SER A 93 -6.25 -15.78 -13.05
N ALA A 94 -5.65 -16.21 -14.16
CA ALA A 94 -4.78 -15.39 -14.98
C ALA A 94 -4.74 -15.91 -16.43
N VAL A 95 -4.10 -15.16 -17.33
CA VAL A 95 -3.97 -15.57 -18.74
C VAL A 95 -2.77 -16.51 -18.92
N GLY A 96 -1.73 -16.35 -18.11
CA GLY A 96 -0.54 -17.21 -18.11
C GLY A 96 -0.47 -18.18 -16.92
N TYR A 97 0.23 -19.30 -17.15
CA TYR A 97 0.55 -20.26 -16.09
C TYR A 97 1.35 -19.61 -14.95
N ASP A 98 2.45 -18.93 -15.27
CA ASP A 98 3.30 -18.29 -14.25
C ASP A 98 2.55 -17.14 -13.53
N GLU A 99 1.62 -16.47 -14.21
CA GLU A 99 0.79 -15.43 -13.62
C GLU A 99 -0.22 -15.99 -12.60
N VAL A 100 -0.88 -17.12 -12.88
CA VAL A 100 -1.83 -17.72 -11.91
C VAL A 100 -1.09 -18.23 -10.67
N ILE A 101 0.14 -18.72 -10.84
CA ILE A 101 1.02 -19.10 -9.74
C ILE A 101 1.40 -17.86 -8.91
N ALA A 102 1.78 -16.76 -9.57
CA ALA A 102 2.12 -15.51 -8.89
C ALA A 102 0.93 -14.94 -8.11
N GLU A 103 -0.29 -15.01 -8.64
CA GLU A 103 -1.51 -14.60 -7.94
C GLU A 103 -1.77 -15.48 -6.71
N ARG A 104 -1.68 -16.80 -6.85
CA ARG A 104 -1.77 -17.73 -5.71
C ARG A 104 -0.77 -17.37 -4.60
N GLU A 105 0.49 -17.17 -4.97
CA GLU A 105 1.55 -16.82 -4.02
C GLU A 105 1.33 -15.43 -3.40
N ARG A 106 0.79 -14.47 -4.15
CA ARG A 106 0.40 -13.15 -3.64
C ARG A 106 -0.66 -13.28 -2.54
N GLU A 107 -1.72 -14.06 -2.75
CA GLU A 107 -2.74 -14.28 -1.73
C GLU A 107 -2.19 -15.02 -0.50
N LEU A 108 -1.37 -16.06 -0.70
CA LEU A 108 -0.71 -16.79 0.39
C LEU A 108 0.25 -15.92 1.18
N ALA A 109 1.06 -15.10 0.50
CA ALA A 109 1.98 -14.17 1.12
C ALA A 109 1.23 -13.13 1.96
N PHE A 110 0.09 -12.62 1.48
CA PHE A 110 -0.79 -11.77 2.27
C PHE A 110 -1.30 -12.50 3.52
N ALA A 111 -1.90 -13.69 3.37
CA ALA A 111 -2.47 -14.46 4.49
C ALA A 111 -1.42 -14.79 5.56
N ARG A 112 -0.21 -15.18 5.15
CA ARG A 112 0.94 -15.43 6.04
C ARG A 112 1.39 -14.17 6.77
N ARG A 113 1.53 -13.05 6.06
CA ARG A 113 1.89 -11.76 6.66
C ARG A 113 0.84 -11.30 7.66
N TYR A 114 -0.44 -11.35 7.29
CA TYR A 114 -1.56 -11.00 8.17
C TYR A 114 -1.56 -11.85 9.45
N SER A 115 -1.43 -13.17 9.30
CA SER A 115 -1.33 -14.11 10.42
C SER A 115 -0.19 -13.74 11.37
N ARG A 116 1.00 -13.49 10.83
CA ARG A 116 2.19 -13.10 11.59
C ARG A 116 2.02 -11.77 12.32
N TYR A 117 1.56 -10.72 11.62
CA TYR A 117 1.45 -9.38 12.19
C TYR A 117 0.38 -9.27 13.28
N PHE A 118 -0.74 -9.97 13.11
CA PHE A 118 -1.88 -9.85 14.03
C PHE A 118 -2.00 -11.04 14.99
N GLY A 119 -1.04 -11.97 14.98
CA GLY A 119 -1.00 -13.11 15.90
C GLY A 119 -2.21 -14.03 15.79
N VAL A 120 -2.80 -14.14 14.59
CA VAL A 120 -3.94 -15.03 14.32
C VAL A 120 -3.48 -16.26 13.55
N PRO A 121 -4.14 -17.42 13.69
CA PRO A 121 -3.84 -18.59 12.85
C PRO A 121 -3.94 -18.25 11.35
N LEU A 122 -3.12 -18.92 10.54
CA LEU A 122 -3.27 -18.86 9.09
C LEU A 122 -4.67 -19.34 8.72
N ASP A 123 -5.34 -18.60 7.83
CA ASP A 123 -6.69 -18.92 7.42
C ASP A 123 -6.69 -20.26 6.64
N GLU A 124 -7.38 -21.27 7.19
CA GLU A 124 -7.39 -22.65 6.68
C GLU A 124 -7.88 -22.75 5.24
N ARG A 125 -8.66 -21.76 4.79
CA ARG A 125 -9.13 -21.66 3.41
C ARG A 125 -8.01 -21.56 2.37
N TYR A 126 -6.80 -21.18 2.78
CA TYR A 126 -5.60 -21.15 1.92
C TYR A 126 -4.73 -22.42 2.02
N SER A 127 -5.15 -23.45 2.76
CA SER A 127 -4.32 -24.64 3.04
C SER A 127 -4.33 -25.70 1.94
N ASP A 128 -5.38 -25.74 1.11
CA ASP A 128 -5.58 -26.76 0.06
C ASP A 128 -5.92 -26.11 -1.29
N PRO A 129 -4.97 -25.42 -1.96
CA PRO A 129 -5.16 -25.02 -3.35
C PRO A 129 -5.21 -26.25 -4.25
N SER A 130 -6.04 -26.21 -5.29
CA SER A 130 -5.98 -27.18 -6.37
C SER A 130 -4.68 -27.04 -7.18
N GLU A 131 -4.40 -28.05 -7.98
CA GLU A 131 -3.49 -27.92 -9.12
C GLU A 131 -3.98 -26.80 -10.06
N PRO A 132 -3.08 -26.09 -10.77
CA PRO A 132 -3.46 -25.15 -11.82
C PRO A 132 -4.21 -25.85 -12.95
N ILE A 133 -5.29 -25.24 -13.40
CA ILE A 133 -6.20 -25.77 -14.40
C ILE A 133 -6.14 -24.88 -15.64
N CYS A 134 -5.72 -25.45 -16.75
CA CYS A 134 -5.76 -24.85 -18.08
C CYS A 134 -7.16 -25.03 -18.67
N ASP A 135 -7.87 -23.92 -18.87
CA ASP A 135 -9.08 -23.91 -19.67
C ASP A 135 -8.68 -23.86 -21.15
N ALA A 136 -8.73 -25.03 -21.80
CA ALA A 136 -8.38 -25.18 -23.21
C ALA A 136 -9.63 -25.08 -24.12
N CYS A 137 -10.80 -24.79 -23.56
CA CYS A 137 -12.01 -24.66 -24.35
C CYS A 137 -12.00 -23.30 -25.08
N THR A 138 -12.15 -23.31 -26.40
CA THR A 138 -12.48 -22.09 -27.15
C THR A 138 -14.01 -22.00 -27.24
N GLU A 139 -14.59 -20.85 -26.91
CA GLU A 139 -16.05 -20.57 -26.87
C GLU A 139 -16.85 -20.88 -28.17
N ALA A 140 -16.23 -21.45 -29.21
CA ALA A 140 -16.84 -21.76 -30.49
C ALA A 140 -17.89 -22.89 -30.48
N ALA A 141 -18.24 -23.50 -29.34
CA ALA A 141 -19.35 -24.46 -29.29
C ALA A 141 -20.09 -24.52 -27.95
N PRO A 142 -21.37 -24.12 -27.89
CA PRO A 142 -22.30 -24.67 -26.91
C PRO A 142 -23.00 -25.88 -27.56
N THR A 143 -22.55 -27.10 -27.26
CA THR A 143 -23.37 -28.30 -27.51
C THR A 143 -23.44 -29.19 -26.27
N GLY A 144 -23.97 -28.62 -25.19
CA GLY A 144 -24.42 -29.37 -24.02
C GLY A 144 -25.74 -28.82 -23.53
N ARG A 145 -26.82 -29.60 -23.69
CA ARG A 145 -28.18 -29.31 -23.22
C ARG A 145 -28.19 -29.01 -21.71
N TYR A 146 -28.19 -27.74 -21.33
CA TYR A 146 -28.70 -27.32 -20.03
C TYR A 146 -30.09 -26.70 -20.21
N GLY A 147 -31.12 -27.48 -19.86
CA GLY A 147 -32.50 -27.05 -19.64
C GLY A 147 -33.30 -26.58 -20.87
N GLU A 148 -33.98 -27.50 -21.55
CA GLU A 148 -35.13 -27.16 -22.40
C GLU A 148 -36.20 -26.47 -21.52
N GLY A 149 -36.34 -25.14 -21.65
CA GLY A 149 -37.40 -24.36 -20.98
C GLY A 149 -36.97 -23.07 -20.30
N GLN A 150 -35.67 -22.82 -20.09
CA GLN A 150 -35.22 -21.54 -19.53
C GLN A 150 -35.04 -20.48 -20.63
N ARG A 151 -35.85 -19.43 -20.58
CA ARG A 151 -35.66 -18.23 -21.39
C ARG A 151 -34.52 -17.42 -20.78
N PHE A 152 -33.30 -17.61 -21.28
CA PHE A 152 -32.15 -16.81 -20.88
C PHE A 152 -32.28 -15.40 -21.48
N GLY A 153 -32.36 -14.37 -20.65
CA GLY A 153 -32.28 -12.97 -21.06
C GLY A 153 -30.85 -12.64 -21.51
N GLY A 154 -30.51 -12.98 -22.75
CA GLY A 154 -29.11 -13.03 -23.21
C GLY A 154 -28.37 -11.68 -23.24
N GLY A 155 -29.06 -10.57 -23.49
CA GLY A 155 -28.41 -9.24 -23.56
C GLY A 155 -28.08 -8.67 -22.18
N GLY A 156 -29.07 -8.63 -21.27
CA GLY A 156 -28.88 -8.06 -19.93
C GLY A 156 -27.91 -8.86 -19.05
N ALA A 157 -27.84 -10.19 -19.22
CA ALA A 157 -26.87 -11.00 -18.49
C ALA A 157 -25.42 -10.71 -18.90
N ALA A 158 -25.15 -10.57 -20.21
CA ALA A 158 -23.80 -10.28 -20.70
C ALA A 158 -23.31 -8.89 -20.24
N GLU A 159 -24.18 -7.89 -20.28
CA GLU A 159 -23.90 -6.55 -19.78
C GLU A 159 -23.63 -6.55 -18.27
N ALA A 160 -24.49 -7.21 -17.47
CA ALA A 160 -24.31 -7.31 -16.03
C ALA A 160 -23.01 -8.05 -15.64
N ILE A 161 -22.66 -9.14 -16.34
CA ILE A 161 -21.40 -9.87 -16.13
C ILE A 161 -20.20 -8.99 -16.46
N THR A 162 -20.28 -8.21 -17.54
CA THR A 162 -19.20 -7.27 -17.93
C THR A 162 -19.00 -6.20 -16.85
N ALA A 163 -20.09 -5.59 -16.38
CA ALA A 163 -20.03 -4.59 -15.31
C ALA A 163 -19.52 -5.16 -13.97
N ALA A 164 -19.84 -6.43 -13.67
CA ALA A 164 -19.31 -7.11 -12.50
C ALA A 164 -17.80 -7.43 -12.62
N ARG A 165 -17.32 -7.79 -13.83
CA ARG A 165 -15.88 -7.97 -14.11
C ARG A 165 -15.11 -6.66 -13.97
N GLU A 166 -15.64 -5.56 -14.49
CA GLU A 166 -15.03 -4.23 -14.32
C GLU A 166 -14.91 -3.86 -12.84
N GLN A 167 -15.96 -4.14 -12.05
CA GLN A 167 -15.94 -3.88 -10.61
C GLN A 167 -14.96 -4.80 -9.85
N HIS A 168 -14.81 -6.06 -10.27
CA HIS A 168 -13.79 -6.99 -9.73
C HIS A 168 -12.38 -6.49 -10.01
N GLN A 169 -12.09 -6.06 -11.24
CA GLN A 169 -10.81 -5.45 -11.60
C GLN A 169 -10.56 -4.16 -10.81
N GLY A 170 -11.59 -3.34 -10.60
CA GLY A 170 -11.51 -2.15 -9.75
C GLY A 170 -11.13 -2.47 -8.30
N LEU A 171 -11.71 -3.52 -7.71
CA LEU A 171 -11.32 -3.99 -6.38
C LEU A 171 -9.89 -4.55 -6.37
N LYS A 172 -9.49 -5.31 -7.39
CA LYS A 172 -8.11 -5.82 -7.53
C LYS A 172 -7.09 -4.69 -7.56
N ALA A 173 -7.31 -3.68 -8.39
CA ALA A 173 -6.44 -2.50 -8.47
C ALA A 173 -6.37 -1.73 -7.14
N THR A 174 -7.52 -1.58 -6.46
CA THR A 174 -7.58 -0.99 -5.11
C THR A 174 -6.75 -1.80 -4.11
N LEU A 175 -6.83 -3.13 -4.15
CA LEU A 175 -6.00 -4.00 -3.32
C LEU A 175 -4.52 -3.87 -3.66
N ASP A 176 -4.14 -3.75 -4.92
CA ASP A 176 -2.73 -3.58 -5.32
C ASP A 176 -2.12 -2.30 -4.75
N GLU A 177 -2.89 -1.21 -4.70
CA GLU A 177 -2.49 0.04 -4.04
C GLU A 177 -2.34 -0.14 -2.51
N HIS A 178 -3.25 -0.89 -1.89
CA HIS A 178 -3.36 -0.92 -0.43
C HIS A 178 -2.62 -2.08 0.26
N LEU A 179 -2.33 -3.19 -0.43
CA LEU A 179 -1.63 -4.34 0.14
C LEU A 179 -0.25 -4.00 0.75
N PRO A 180 0.56 -3.09 0.17
CA PRO A 180 1.81 -2.64 0.79
C PRO A 180 1.60 -2.02 2.19
N HIS A 181 0.46 -1.36 2.43
CA HIS A 181 0.16 -0.70 3.71
C HIS A 181 -0.25 -1.66 4.84
N LEU A 182 -0.27 -2.98 4.60
CA LEU A 182 -0.47 -3.96 5.68
C LEU A 182 0.61 -3.82 6.77
N GLU A 183 1.84 -3.52 6.39
CA GLU A 183 2.97 -3.37 7.31
C GLU A 183 2.82 -2.10 8.16
N ASP A 184 2.40 -0.99 7.54
CA ASP A 184 2.06 0.25 8.24
C ASP A 184 0.92 0.03 9.24
N ALA A 185 -0.14 -0.65 8.80
CA ALA A 185 -1.26 -1.01 9.66
C ALA A 185 -0.82 -1.91 10.83
N ALA A 186 0.10 -2.84 10.61
CA ALA A 186 0.64 -3.70 11.67
C ALA A 186 1.48 -2.90 12.68
N ARG A 187 2.29 -1.94 12.23
CA ARG A 187 3.04 -1.03 13.10
C ARG A 187 2.09 -0.17 13.92
N LEU A 188 1.15 0.53 13.28
CA LEU A 188 0.16 1.39 13.91
C LEU A 188 -0.77 0.59 14.85
N ALA A 189 -1.01 -0.70 14.59
CA ALA A 189 -1.77 -1.57 15.47
C ALA A 189 -1.15 -1.76 16.87
N GLN A 190 0.13 -1.43 17.05
CA GLN A 190 0.86 -1.49 18.32
C GLN A 190 0.76 -0.17 19.11
N GLU A 191 0.35 0.91 18.46
CA GLU A 191 0.22 2.23 19.08
C GLU A 191 -1.20 2.43 19.63
N PRO A 192 -1.40 2.72 20.93
CA PRO A 192 -2.73 2.77 21.53
C PRO A 192 -3.72 3.71 20.83
N ALA A 193 -3.24 4.85 20.33
CA ALA A 193 -4.06 5.88 19.71
C ALA A 193 -4.61 5.48 18.32
N THR A 194 -3.83 4.73 17.54
CA THR A 194 -4.19 4.33 16.16
C THR A 194 -4.61 2.87 16.07
N ALA A 195 -4.38 2.07 17.13
CA ALA A 195 -4.55 0.61 17.11
C ALA A 195 -5.92 0.13 16.63
N ARG A 196 -6.99 0.79 17.06
CA ARG A 196 -8.35 0.41 16.68
C ARG A 196 -8.59 0.60 15.18
N ALA A 197 -8.20 1.75 14.63
CA ALA A 197 -8.37 2.06 13.21
C ALA A 197 -7.47 1.15 12.36
N ALA A 198 -6.23 0.92 12.79
CA ALA A 198 -5.26 0.08 12.08
C ALA A 198 -5.73 -1.38 11.96
N LYS A 199 -6.25 -1.96 13.06
CA LYS A 199 -6.84 -3.31 13.06
C LYS A 199 -8.11 -3.39 12.20
N ALA A 200 -8.93 -2.34 12.20
CA ALA A 200 -10.12 -2.29 11.36
C ALA A 200 -9.76 -2.26 9.86
N TYR A 201 -8.78 -1.44 9.47
CA TYR A 201 -8.27 -1.38 8.10
C TYR A 201 -7.65 -2.70 7.65
N ALA A 202 -6.76 -3.29 8.45
CA ALA A 202 -6.18 -4.60 8.14
C ALA A 202 -7.25 -5.69 7.98
N LYS A 203 -8.30 -5.66 8.82
CA LYS A 203 -9.44 -6.57 8.68
C LYS A 203 -10.19 -6.37 7.36
N GLN A 204 -10.39 -5.13 6.91
CA GLN A 204 -11.00 -4.87 5.60
C GLN A 204 -10.12 -5.33 4.45
N LEU A 205 -8.79 -5.18 4.53
CA LEU A 205 -7.86 -5.76 3.56
C LEU A 205 -8.04 -7.28 3.45
N ARG A 206 -8.11 -7.96 4.61
CA ARG A 206 -8.35 -9.42 4.63
C ARG A 206 -9.68 -9.79 4.00
N HIS A 207 -10.76 -9.07 4.33
CA HIS A 207 -12.06 -9.33 3.72
C HIS A 207 -12.06 -9.08 2.22
N ALA A 208 -11.42 -8.01 1.74
CA ALA A 208 -11.33 -7.69 0.33
C ALA A 208 -10.56 -8.76 -0.46
N MET A 209 -9.46 -9.29 0.09
CA MET A 209 -8.73 -10.41 -0.52
C MET A 209 -9.60 -11.67 -0.66
N LEU A 210 -10.34 -12.02 0.40
CA LEU A 210 -11.24 -13.19 0.38
C LEU A 210 -12.41 -13.01 -0.60
N ASP A 211 -12.98 -11.81 -0.63
CA ASP A 211 -14.08 -11.48 -1.51
C ASP A 211 -13.64 -11.44 -2.98
N LEU A 212 -12.39 -11.05 -3.27
CA LEU A 212 -11.82 -11.12 -4.62
C LEU A 212 -11.79 -12.56 -5.15
N ALA A 213 -11.27 -13.50 -4.36
CA ALA A 213 -11.22 -14.91 -4.72
C ALA A 213 -12.63 -15.52 -4.87
N ARG A 214 -13.56 -15.18 -3.96
CA ARG A 214 -14.95 -15.64 -4.03
C ARG A 214 -15.68 -15.04 -5.24
N ALA A 215 -15.39 -13.79 -5.58
CA ALA A 215 -15.99 -13.10 -6.69
C ALA A 215 -15.62 -13.71 -8.03
N GLU A 216 -14.38 -14.18 -8.20
CA GLU A 216 -13.96 -14.88 -9.41
C GLU A 216 -14.80 -16.15 -9.65
N LEU A 217 -14.96 -16.99 -8.61
CA LEU A 217 -15.84 -18.16 -8.66
C LEU A 217 -17.31 -17.78 -8.95
N THR A 218 -17.76 -16.65 -8.41
CA THR A 218 -19.13 -16.17 -8.62
C THR A 218 -19.32 -15.65 -10.05
N LEU A 219 -18.34 -14.95 -10.62
CA LEU A 219 -18.37 -14.51 -12.02
C LEU A 219 -18.45 -15.70 -12.98
N ASP A 220 -17.68 -16.75 -12.73
CA ASP A 220 -17.70 -17.97 -13.53
C ASP A 220 -19.07 -18.64 -13.52
N ASN A 221 -19.63 -18.83 -12.33
CA ASN A 221 -20.98 -19.37 -12.18
C ASN A 221 -22.02 -18.47 -12.86
N ALA A 222 -21.89 -17.13 -12.76
CA ALA A 222 -22.81 -16.20 -13.40
C ALA A 222 -22.74 -16.28 -14.93
N ALA A 223 -21.54 -16.50 -15.49
CA ALA A 223 -21.33 -16.71 -16.92
C ALA A 223 -21.92 -18.03 -17.41
N VAL A 224 -21.64 -19.13 -16.69
CA VAL A 224 -22.17 -20.47 -17.00
C VAL A 224 -23.70 -20.48 -16.98
N PHE A 225 -24.31 -19.90 -15.94
CA PHE A 225 -25.76 -19.84 -15.80
C PHE A 225 -26.42 -18.66 -16.53
N ARG A 226 -25.64 -17.77 -17.14
CA ARG A 226 -26.10 -16.52 -17.79
C ARG A 226 -27.05 -15.72 -16.88
N SER A 227 -26.65 -15.54 -15.62
CA SER A 227 -27.49 -14.96 -14.56
C SER A 227 -27.17 -13.49 -14.31
N ALA A 228 -27.98 -12.58 -14.85
CA ALA A 228 -27.86 -11.14 -14.59
C ALA A 228 -28.01 -10.78 -13.09
N PRO A 229 -29.02 -11.29 -12.35
CA PRO A 229 -29.20 -10.92 -10.94
C PRO A 229 -28.00 -11.29 -10.08
N MET A 230 -27.37 -12.44 -10.38
CA MET A 230 -26.19 -12.89 -9.67
C MET A 230 -24.97 -12.00 -9.94
N ALA A 231 -24.79 -11.55 -11.18
CA ALA A 231 -23.74 -10.60 -11.54
C ALA A 231 -24.00 -9.20 -10.92
N GLU A 232 -25.25 -8.72 -10.91
CA GLU A 232 -25.63 -7.44 -10.30
C GLU A 232 -25.43 -7.44 -8.77
N ASP A 233 -25.82 -8.52 -8.09
CA ASP A 233 -25.60 -8.66 -6.64
C ASP A 233 -24.10 -8.75 -6.32
N LEU A 234 -23.32 -9.45 -7.15
CA LEU A 234 -21.87 -9.49 -7.00
C LEU A 234 -21.24 -8.10 -7.19
N GLN A 235 -21.62 -7.38 -8.25
CA GLN A 235 -21.14 -6.03 -8.52
C GLN A 235 -21.41 -5.10 -7.33
N ARG A 236 -22.63 -5.15 -6.77
CA ARG A 236 -22.99 -4.36 -5.58
C ARG A 236 -22.11 -4.72 -4.39
N SER A 237 -21.95 -6.00 -4.10
CA SER A 237 -21.13 -6.47 -2.98
C SER A 237 -19.66 -6.07 -3.12
N LEU A 238 -19.10 -6.12 -4.33
CA LEU A 238 -17.73 -5.70 -4.59
C LEU A 238 -17.54 -4.19 -4.40
N ARG A 239 -18.50 -3.38 -4.85
CA ARG A 239 -18.49 -1.93 -4.62
C ARG A 239 -18.55 -1.59 -3.13
N GLU A 240 -19.47 -2.21 -2.40
CA GLU A 240 -19.57 -2.04 -0.94
C GLU A 240 -18.27 -2.44 -0.23
N ARG A 241 -17.61 -3.51 -0.70
CA ARG A 241 -16.30 -3.91 -0.15
C ARG A 241 -15.21 -2.87 -0.43
N GLN A 242 -15.16 -2.34 -1.65
CA GLN A 242 -14.21 -1.30 -2.03
C GLN A 242 -14.41 -0.04 -1.19
N GLU A 243 -15.65 0.43 -1.06
CA GLU A 243 -16.02 1.58 -0.22
C GLU A 243 -15.64 1.36 1.25
N ALA A 244 -15.91 0.17 1.80
CA ALA A 244 -15.54 -0.16 3.17
C ALA A 244 -14.02 -0.18 3.40
N LEU A 245 -13.24 -0.63 2.41
CA LEU A 245 -11.78 -0.60 2.47
C LEU A 245 -11.26 0.84 2.46
N LEU A 246 -11.75 1.66 1.52
CA LEU A 246 -11.37 3.07 1.40
C LEU A 246 -11.75 3.87 2.65
N ALA A 247 -12.94 3.66 3.19
CA ALA A 247 -13.39 4.30 4.42
C ALA A 247 -12.51 3.89 5.63
N ALA A 248 -12.12 2.62 5.74
CA ALA A 248 -11.24 2.16 6.81
C ALA A 248 -9.82 2.72 6.66
N HIS A 249 -9.31 2.86 5.44
CA HIS A 249 -8.04 3.54 5.16
C HIS A 249 -8.10 5.03 5.56
N GLY A 250 -9.15 5.74 5.16
CA GLY A 250 -9.36 7.15 5.54
C GLY A 250 -9.42 7.33 7.05
N ALA A 251 -10.16 6.48 7.76
CA ALA A 251 -10.25 6.52 9.22
C ALA A 251 -8.90 6.25 9.92
N LEU A 252 -8.05 5.41 9.33
CA LEU A 252 -6.68 5.21 9.81
C LEU A 252 -5.83 6.46 9.58
N GLY A 253 -5.89 7.04 8.38
CA GLY A 253 -5.19 8.29 8.06
C GLY A 253 -5.58 9.43 9.00
N GLU A 254 -6.87 9.62 9.26
CA GLU A 254 -7.34 10.61 10.24
C GLU A 254 -6.86 10.32 11.67
N ALA A 255 -6.75 9.05 12.06
CA ALA A 255 -6.23 8.69 13.38
C ALA A 255 -4.75 9.07 13.51
N VAL A 256 -3.94 8.80 12.49
CA VAL A 256 -2.54 9.22 12.45
C VAL A 256 -2.43 10.75 12.44
N ALA A 257 -3.23 11.42 11.61
CA ALA A 257 -3.21 12.86 11.49
C ALA A 257 -3.60 13.57 12.79
N ARG A 258 -4.53 13.02 13.59
CA ARG A 258 -4.84 13.54 14.93
C ARG A 258 -3.65 13.48 15.88
N GLU A 259 -2.86 12.41 15.86
CA GLU A 259 -1.64 12.31 16.68
C GLU A 259 -0.57 13.30 16.22
N VAL A 260 -0.40 13.45 14.89
CA VAL A 260 0.51 14.44 14.30
C VAL A 260 0.07 15.86 14.62
N ALA A 261 -1.23 16.15 14.58
CA ALA A 261 -1.82 17.43 14.99
C ALA A 261 -1.56 17.73 16.47
N ALA A 262 -1.84 16.76 17.36
CA ALA A 262 -1.56 16.90 18.78
C ALA A 262 -0.07 17.19 19.07
N ALA A 263 0.83 16.62 18.27
CA ALA A 263 2.27 16.84 18.41
C ALA A 263 2.74 18.17 17.81
N TYR A 264 2.24 18.58 16.65
CA TYR A 264 2.89 19.59 15.80
C TYR A 264 2.01 20.73 15.30
N GLU A 265 0.70 20.69 15.56
CA GLU A 265 -0.16 21.82 15.19
C GLU A 265 0.17 23.05 16.05
N GLY A 266 0.16 24.23 15.44
CA GLY A 266 0.32 25.50 16.15
C GLY A 266 1.21 26.50 15.44
N LYS A 267 1.60 27.53 16.21
CA LYS A 267 2.39 28.67 15.73
C LYS A 267 3.86 28.51 16.10
N TYR A 268 4.72 28.69 15.11
CA TYR A 268 6.16 28.60 15.23
C TYR A 268 6.78 29.95 14.86
N ALA A 269 7.51 30.58 15.76
CA ALA A 269 8.17 31.87 15.50
C ALA A 269 9.46 31.66 14.69
N GLU A 270 9.78 32.55 13.77
CA GLU A 270 11.03 32.44 13.00
C GLU A 270 12.26 32.46 13.93
N GLU A 271 13.18 31.50 13.75
CA GLU A 271 14.34 31.36 14.64
C GLU A 271 15.22 32.63 14.60
N GLY A 272 15.52 33.19 15.78
CA GLY A 272 16.33 34.40 15.95
C GLY A 272 15.59 35.73 15.79
N ALA A 273 14.26 35.72 15.62
CA ALA A 273 13.48 36.95 15.60
C ALA A 273 13.25 37.49 17.02
N ALA A 274 13.60 38.75 17.28
CA ALA A 274 13.60 39.35 18.62
C ALA A 274 12.41 40.33 18.88
N GLN A 275 11.47 40.46 17.94
CA GLN A 275 10.45 41.53 17.97
C GLN A 275 9.02 40.99 18.02
N PRO A 276 8.06 41.76 18.58
CA PRO A 276 6.66 41.35 18.70
C PRO A 276 5.92 41.20 17.36
N GLU A 277 6.44 41.76 16.26
CA GLU A 277 5.95 41.56 14.88
C GLU A 277 6.76 40.48 14.12
N ALA A 278 7.48 39.63 14.84
CA ALA A 278 8.28 38.56 14.25
C ALA A 278 7.42 37.65 13.36
N PRO A 279 7.95 37.26 12.19
CA PRO A 279 7.25 36.31 11.35
C PRO A 279 7.03 34.98 12.06
N PHE A 280 5.89 34.34 11.75
CA PHE A 280 5.59 33.02 12.26
C PHE A 280 4.99 32.14 11.16
N LEU A 281 5.19 30.83 11.32
CA LEU A 281 4.55 29.79 10.54
C LEU A 281 3.44 29.17 11.39
N GLU A 282 2.20 29.29 10.93
CA GLU A 282 1.05 28.61 11.52
C GLU A 282 0.79 27.31 10.76
N VAL A 283 0.99 26.18 11.43
CA VAL A 283 0.71 24.85 10.90
C VAL A 283 -0.67 24.43 11.40
N SER A 284 -1.59 24.15 10.47
CA SER A 284 -2.92 23.62 10.76
C SER A 284 -3.09 22.26 10.08
N ILE A 285 -3.70 21.31 10.78
CA ILE A 285 -3.97 19.95 10.28
C ILE A 285 -5.47 19.68 10.40
N ASP A 286 -6.15 19.51 9.27
CA ASP A 286 -7.60 19.25 9.20
C ASP A 286 -7.87 17.94 8.44
N GLY A 287 -8.41 16.95 9.14
CA GLY A 287 -8.41 15.57 8.66
C GLY A 287 -6.98 15.11 8.41
N ILE A 288 -6.68 14.71 7.17
CA ILE A 288 -5.30 14.39 6.73
C ILE A 288 -4.59 15.58 6.06
N ALA A 289 -5.31 16.66 5.76
CA ALA A 289 -4.75 17.79 5.02
C ALA A 289 -3.95 18.70 5.94
N VAL A 290 -2.79 19.15 5.47
CA VAL A 290 -1.89 20.03 6.20
C VAL A 290 -1.73 21.32 5.44
N ARG A 291 -1.83 22.44 6.15
CA ARG A 291 -1.52 23.78 5.63
C ARG A 291 -0.52 24.46 6.55
N ALA A 292 0.52 25.03 5.96
CA ALA A 292 1.42 25.94 6.69
C ALA A 292 1.28 27.35 6.11
N THR A 293 0.81 28.28 6.95
CA THR A 293 0.58 29.68 6.60
C THR A 293 1.66 30.54 7.23
N TYR A 294 2.45 31.20 6.41
CA TYR A 294 3.41 32.18 6.87
C TYR A 294 2.73 33.53 7.09
N SER A 295 3.00 34.15 8.24
CA SER A 295 2.44 35.45 8.62
C SER A 295 3.56 36.41 9.01
N THR A 296 3.47 37.66 8.54
CA THR A 296 4.37 38.76 8.92
C THR A 296 3.56 40.05 9.06
N GLY A 297 3.40 40.55 10.28
CA GLY A 297 2.47 41.64 10.57
C GLY A 297 1.03 41.27 10.18
N GLN A 298 0.43 42.04 9.25
CA GLN A 298 -0.92 41.76 8.71
C GLN A 298 -0.92 40.91 7.44
N ALA A 299 0.24 40.64 6.84
CA ALA A 299 0.32 39.86 5.61
C ALA A 299 0.39 38.37 5.91
N GLN A 300 -0.36 37.56 5.13
CA GLN A 300 -0.38 36.11 5.23
C GLN A 300 -0.29 35.46 3.84
N ALA A 301 0.40 34.33 3.77
CA ALA A 301 0.47 33.51 2.56
C ALA A 301 0.59 32.03 2.91
N THR A 302 -0.13 31.16 2.20
CA THR A 302 0.06 29.72 2.28
C THR A 302 1.41 29.35 1.65
N TRP A 303 2.32 28.80 2.45
CA TRP A 303 3.64 28.37 1.99
C TRP A 303 3.72 26.87 1.74
N PHE A 304 2.83 26.09 2.36
CA PHE A 304 2.79 24.64 2.20
C PHE A 304 1.36 24.14 2.21
N GLU A 305 1.08 23.23 1.28
CA GLU A 305 -0.13 22.42 1.21
C GLU A 305 0.28 20.97 1.07
N GLY A 306 -0.20 20.09 1.95
CA GLY A 306 0.18 18.69 1.92
C GLY A 306 -0.79 17.80 2.68
N SER A 307 -0.33 16.60 2.99
CA SER A 307 -1.07 15.64 3.80
C SER A 307 -0.15 14.86 4.74
N VAL A 308 -0.77 14.28 5.77
CA VAL A 308 -0.13 13.35 6.69
C VAL A 308 -0.18 11.94 6.10
N GLY A 309 0.98 11.30 5.96
CA GLY A 309 1.11 9.88 5.61
C GLY A 309 0.87 8.95 6.79
N LEU A 310 0.68 7.65 6.53
CA LEU A 310 0.51 6.65 7.59
C LEU A 310 1.77 6.47 8.47
N ASP A 311 2.93 6.82 7.93
CA ASP A 311 4.21 6.90 8.64
C ASP A 311 4.35 8.17 9.51
N GLY A 312 3.35 9.06 9.47
CA GLY A 312 3.35 10.35 10.15
C GLY A 312 4.13 11.44 9.42
N ALA A 313 4.72 11.14 8.26
CA ALA A 313 5.43 12.14 7.47
C ALA A 313 4.43 13.15 6.88
N ILE A 314 4.85 14.43 6.81
CA ILE A 314 4.06 15.48 6.18
C ILE A 314 4.71 15.84 4.85
N ALA A 315 4.09 15.43 3.75
CA ALA A 315 4.54 15.66 2.39
C ALA A 315 3.49 16.42 1.59
N GLY A 316 3.92 17.18 0.59
CA GLY A 316 3.04 18.01 -0.20
C GLY A 316 3.81 18.88 -1.16
N ARG A 317 3.37 20.12 -1.28
CA ARG A 317 3.94 21.10 -2.21
C ARG A 317 4.04 22.47 -1.55
N SER A 318 5.05 23.21 -1.97
CA SER A 318 5.22 24.62 -1.63
C SER A 318 5.27 25.46 -2.88
N LEU A 319 4.73 26.66 -2.77
CA LEU A 319 4.83 27.65 -3.80
C LEU A 319 6.17 28.40 -3.64
N VAL A 320 7.01 28.39 -4.67
CA VAL A 320 8.36 28.98 -4.61
C VAL A 320 8.64 29.86 -5.82
N ALA A 321 9.52 30.85 -5.65
CA ALA A 321 9.96 31.67 -6.76
C ALA A 321 10.76 30.80 -7.76
N PRO A 322 10.58 30.97 -9.08
CA PRO A 322 11.26 30.16 -10.10
C PRO A 322 12.78 30.38 -10.06
N ASP A 323 13.56 29.44 -10.59
CA ASP A 323 15.04 29.49 -10.52
C ASP A 323 15.61 30.63 -11.39
N SER A 324 14.82 31.04 -12.39
CA SER A 324 15.12 32.12 -13.31
C SER A 324 13.83 32.85 -13.69
N GLY A 325 13.94 34.14 -13.98
CA GLY A 325 12.81 34.99 -14.38
C GLY A 325 12.52 36.08 -13.36
N VAL A 326 11.67 37.04 -13.76
CA VAL A 326 11.21 38.12 -12.89
C VAL A 326 9.76 37.83 -12.55
N LEU A 327 9.41 37.89 -11.27
CA LEU A 327 8.01 37.79 -10.82
C LEU A 327 7.21 38.97 -11.39
N SER A 328 6.01 38.70 -11.88
CA SER A 328 5.12 39.73 -12.45
C SER A 328 4.49 40.62 -11.36
N CYS A 329 4.41 40.11 -10.13
CA CYS A 329 3.92 40.84 -8.96
C CYS A 329 4.51 40.30 -7.65
N GLN A 330 4.19 40.98 -6.53
CA GLN A 330 4.68 40.62 -5.20
C GLN A 330 3.80 39.61 -4.45
N ALA A 331 2.58 39.32 -4.93
CA ALA A 331 1.71 38.35 -4.27
C ALA A 331 2.31 36.94 -4.43
N HIS A 332 2.20 36.13 -3.38
CA HIS A 332 2.72 34.76 -3.37
C HIS A 332 1.72 33.82 -4.03
N THR A 333 1.59 33.93 -5.36
CA THR A 333 0.62 33.19 -6.19
C THR A 333 1.25 32.71 -7.50
N GLU A 334 0.69 31.66 -8.10
CA GLU A 334 1.12 31.19 -9.44
C GLU A 334 0.98 32.28 -10.50
N GLU A 335 -0.06 33.14 -10.40
CA GLU A 335 -0.28 34.28 -11.28
C GLU A 335 0.87 35.30 -11.26
N CYS A 336 1.55 35.43 -10.11
CA CYS A 336 2.73 36.28 -9.98
C CYS A 336 4.02 35.61 -10.50
N GLY A 337 3.93 34.39 -11.02
CA GLY A 337 5.05 33.63 -11.59
C GLY A 337 5.71 32.64 -10.61
N TYR A 338 5.12 32.39 -9.44
CA TYR A 338 5.60 31.32 -8.55
C TYR A 338 5.22 29.95 -9.10
N VAL A 339 5.96 28.91 -8.69
CA VAL A 339 5.74 27.53 -9.13
C VAL A 339 5.63 26.58 -7.94
N TYR A 340 4.77 25.58 -8.04
CA TYR A 340 4.72 24.51 -7.04
C TYR A 340 5.88 23.54 -7.22
N VAL A 341 6.52 23.21 -6.09
CA VAL A 341 7.54 22.17 -6.01
C VAL A 341 7.19 21.18 -4.91
N ASP A 342 7.67 19.94 -5.04
CA ASP A 342 7.52 18.94 -3.98
C ASP A 342 8.19 19.44 -2.70
N SER A 343 7.48 19.28 -1.58
CA SER A 343 7.94 19.77 -0.29
C SER A 343 7.63 18.79 0.83
N VAL A 344 8.41 18.88 1.90
CA VAL A 344 8.22 18.11 3.14
C VAL A 344 8.30 19.09 4.32
N LEU A 345 7.35 18.96 5.24
CA LEU A 345 7.39 19.68 6.51
C LEU A 345 7.91 18.72 7.59
N ARG A 346 9.06 19.06 8.18
CA ARG A 346 9.72 18.26 9.22
C ARG A 346 9.67 18.96 10.55
N PHE A 347 9.54 18.17 11.62
CA PHE A 347 9.64 18.68 12.99
C PHE A 347 10.82 18.03 13.69
N THR A 348 11.72 18.84 14.23
CA THR A 348 12.88 18.36 14.99
C THR A 348 12.80 18.87 16.43
N ALA A 349 13.04 17.99 17.40
CA ALA A 349 13.22 18.39 18.78
C ALA A 349 14.66 18.87 18.96
N ARG A 350 14.85 20.12 19.37
CA ARG A 350 16.17 20.70 19.70
C ARG A 350 16.21 21.12 21.16
N GLN A 351 17.40 21.23 21.72
CA GLN A 351 17.61 21.90 23.00
C GLN A 351 18.04 23.35 22.73
N ASP A 352 17.45 24.28 23.47
CA ASP A 352 17.94 25.66 23.52
C ASP A 352 19.22 25.73 24.37
N PRO A 353 20.05 26.80 24.30
CA PRO A 353 21.15 27.05 25.24
C PRO A 353 20.82 26.85 26.72
N ASP A 354 19.57 27.09 27.13
CA ASP A 354 19.09 26.87 28.49
C ASP A 354 18.63 25.41 28.78
N GLN A 355 18.95 24.46 27.89
CA GLN A 355 18.55 23.04 27.93
C GLN A 355 17.03 22.77 27.90
N LYS A 356 16.22 23.79 27.57
CA LYS A 356 14.78 23.60 27.39
C LYS A 356 14.51 22.94 26.04
N PRO A 357 13.63 21.92 25.97
CA PRO A 357 13.23 21.33 24.71
C PRO A 357 12.39 22.35 23.92
N ARG A 358 12.72 22.52 22.63
CA ARG A 358 11.98 23.35 21.66
C ARG A 358 11.67 22.52 20.42
N THR A 359 10.50 22.73 19.85
CA THR A 359 10.11 22.04 18.60
C THR A 359 10.41 22.96 17.44
N VAL A 360 11.15 22.47 16.44
CA VAL A 360 11.53 23.24 15.26
C VAL A 360 10.81 22.71 14.04
N ALA A 361 10.04 23.57 13.37
CA ALA A 361 9.45 23.30 12.07
C ALA A 361 10.42 23.70 10.95
N GLU A 362 10.68 22.76 10.05
CA GLU A 362 11.59 22.90 8.92
C GLU A 362 10.84 22.59 7.62
N LEU A 363 10.73 23.58 6.75
CA LEU A 363 10.14 23.40 5.42
C LEU A 363 11.24 23.11 4.40
N TRP A 364 11.21 21.90 3.84
CA TRP A 364 12.14 21.42 2.82
C TRP A 364 11.47 21.41 1.46
N MET A 365 12.11 21.97 0.44
CA MET A 365 11.58 22.14 -0.92
C MET A 365 12.52 21.51 -1.94
N ARG A 366 11.99 20.74 -2.89
CA ARG A 366 12.75 20.03 -3.91
C ARG A 366 12.81 20.83 -5.22
N ARG A 367 13.96 21.43 -5.50
CA ARG A 367 14.27 22.06 -6.80
C ARG A 367 15.17 21.12 -7.60
N SER A 368 16.27 21.63 -8.14
CA SER A 368 17.40 20.81 -8.59
C SER A 368 18.06 20.05 -7.43
N ASN A 369 18.00 20.61 -6.21
CA ASN A 369 18.42 20.01 -4.95
C ASN A 369 17.38 20.31 -3.86
N TRP A 370 17.46 19.60 -2.73
CA TRP A 370 16.68 19.92 -1.53
C TRP A 370 17.22 21.18 -0.87
N VAL A 371 16.34 22.16 -0.66
CA VAL A 371 16.66 23.42 0.03
C VAL A 371 15.70 23.59 1.21
N MET A 372 16.24 23.99 2.35
CA MET A 372 15.46 24.25 3.55
C MET A 372 15.17 25.76 3.66
N ALA A 373 13.93 26.13 3.96
CA ALA A 373 13.60 27.48 4.40
C ALA A 373 14.22 27.78 5.77
N LYS A 374 14.21 29.04 6.19
CA LYS A 374 14.63 29.37 7.55
C LYS A 374 13.72 28.65 8.57
N PRO A 375 14.28 28.03 9.63
CA PRO A 375 13.49 27.26 10.59
C PRO A 375 12.61 28.15 11.48
N PHE A 376 11.52 27.55 11.98
CA PHE A 376 10.60 28.18 12.92
C PHE A 376 10.52 27.36 14.22
N VAL A 377 10.38 28.01 15.38
CA VAL A 377 10.49 27.38 16.71
C VAL A 377 9.23 27.61 17.56
N ARG A 378 8.84 26.59 18.33
CA ARG A 378 7.75 26.60 19.31
C ARG A 378 8.24 26.14 20.68
#